data_AF-A0A1F5N1W5-F1
#
_entry.id   AF-A0A1F5N1W5-F1
#
_cell.length_a   1.000
_cell.length_b   1.000
_cell.length_c   1.000
_cell.angle_alpha   90.00
_cell.angle_beta   90.00
_cell.angle_gamma   90.00
#
_symmetry.space_group_name_H-M   'P 1'
#
loop_
_entity.id
_entity.type
_entity.pdbx_description
1 polymer ?
#
loop_
_entity_poly.entity_id
_entity_poly.type
_entity_poly.pdbx_seq_one_letter_code
_entity_poly.pdbx_strand_id
1 'polypeptide(L)'
;MKQVKLHNKGFTLVELLVVVAIIAILSVIGITLFSSAQQNARDARRKSDIDAIAKALEIKRQPSIVYYVSLLNTDFSSGAIPTDTTTAQYCIKVYTAENGARTETNPTVWNADGNGAAVVGTVCPSSYRKATTDNGFLTTYFPVDTEKSWKVCAILENTNASPNVYCKNSAQ
;
A
#
# COMPACT_ATOMS: atom_id res chain seq x y z
N MET A 1 57.10 35.05 32.32
CA MET A 1 55.92 34.24 31.97
C MET A 1 55.18 34.93 30.84
N LYS A 2 55.03 34.28 29.68
CA LYS A 2 54.51 34.90 28.45
C LYS A 2 52.99 34.70 28.43
N GLN A 3 52.23 35.79 28.55
CA GLN A 3 50.76 35.78 28.60
C GLN A 3 50.20 35.43 27.20
N VAL A 4 49.45 34.33 27.11
CA VAL A 4 48.73 33.93 25.88
C VAL A 4 47.40 34.68 25.84
N LYS A 5 47.29 35.69 24.96
CA LYS A 5 46.03 36.40 24.72
C LYS A 5 45.09 35.52 23.88
N LEU A 6 44.02 35.01 24.51
CA LEU A 6 42.89 34.40 23.81
C LEU A 6 42.03 35.51 23.20
N HIS A 7 42.03 35.63 21.87
CA HIS A 7 41.15 36.54 21.15
C HIS A 7 39.74 35.95 21.10
N ASN A 8 38.88 36.32 22.04
CA ASN A 8 37.46 35.98 22.01
C ASN A 8 36.75 36.87 20.98
N LYS A 9 36.64 36.40 19.73
CA LYS A 9 35.75 36.99 18.73
C LYS A 9 34.32 36.54 19.02
N GLY A 10 33.46 37.45 19.48
CA GLY A 10 32.03 37.20 19.62
C GLY A 10 31.33 37.22 18.27
N PHE A 11 30.27 36.41 18.12
CA PHE A 11 29.36 36.46 16.98
C PHE A 11 28.62 37.79 16.97
N THR A 12 28.45 38.41 15.79
CA THR A 12 27.61 39.59 15.65
C THR A 12 26.13 39.20 15.64
N LEU A 13 25.27 40.09 16.12
CA LEU A 13 23.81 39.90 16.09
C LEU A 13 23.31 39.70 14.65
N VAL A 14 23.91 40.43 13.70
CA VAL A 14 23.59 40.33 12.27
C VAL A 14 23.95 38.96 11.70
N GLU A 15 25.10 38.39 12.07
CA GLU A 15 25.49 37.04 11.63
C GLU A 15 24.49 35.99 12.12
N LEU A 16 24.03 36.08 13.37
CA LEU A 16 23.03 35.16 13.89
C LEU A 16 21.67 35.33 13.17
N LEU A 17 21.28 36.57 12.88
CA LEU A 17 20.02 36.90 12.21
C LEU A 17 19.96 36.32 10.78
N VAL A 18 21.04 36.45 10.02
CA VAL A 18 21.10 35.91 8.65
C VAL A 18 21.03 34.38 8.67
N VAL A 19 21.67 33.71 9.62
CA VAL A 19 21.66 32.24 9.73
C VAL A 19 20.25 31.72 9.99
N VAL A 20 19.52 32.28 10.95
CA VAL A 20 18.15 31.83 11.24
C VAL A 20 17.19 32.13 10.07
N ALA A 21 17.41 33.22 9.34
CA ALA A 21 16.65 33.53 8.13
C ALA A 21 16.87 32.47 7.03
N ILE A 22 18.12 32.04 6.80
CA ILE A 22 18.44 30.99 5.82
C ILE A 22 17.87 29.64 6.25
N ILE A 23 18.01 29.26 7.52
CA ILE A 23 17.46 28.00 8.05
C ILE A 23 15.94 27.98 7.90
N ALA A 24 15.25 29.09 8.16
CA ALA A 24 13.80 29.18 8.00
C ALA A 24 13.35 28.90 6.55
N ILE A 25 14.03 29.49 5.56
CA ILE A 25 13.72 29.28 4.14
C ILE A 25 13.97 27.82 3.73
N LEU A 26 15.14 27.27 4.08
CA LEU A 26 15.50 25.90 3.74
C LEU A 26 14.58 24.88 4.41
N SER A 27 14.13 25.15 5.64
CA SER A 27 13.24 24.23 6.37
C SER A 27 11.89 24.08 5.70
N VAL A 28 11.27 25.17 5.23
CA VAL A 28 9.97 25.12 4.55
C VAL A 28 10.03 24.28 3.27
N ILE A 29 11.07 24.49 2.46
CA ILE A 29 11.28 23.72 1.22
C ILE A 29 11.60 22.25 1.56
N GLY A 30 12.42 22.01 2.59
CA GLY A 30 12.78 20.66 3.03
C GLY A 30 11.58 19.82 3.44
N ILE A 31 10.62 20.40 4.17
CA ILE A 31 9.43 19.68 4.67
C ILE A 31 8.55 19.18 3.50
N THR A 32 8.29 20.03 2.50
CA THR A 32 7.41 19.65 1.39
C THR A 32 8.02 18.56 0.52
N LEU A 33 9.32 18.67 0.22
CA LEU A 33 10.08 17.65 -0.52
C LEU A 33 10.12 16.33 0.24
N PHE A 34 10.39 16.38 1.54
CA PHE A 34 10.47 15.19 2.38
C PHE A 34 9.11 14.47 2.49
N SER A 35 8.01 15.21 2.64
CA SER A 35 6.67 14.64 2.64
C SER A 35 6.37 13.89 1.34
N SER A 36 6.65 14.49 0.18
CA SER A 36 6.47 13.84 -1.12
C SER A 36 7.36 12.61 -1.28
N ALA A 37 8.62 12.68 -0.86
CA ALA A 37 9.53 11.52 -0.89
C ALA A 37 9.02 10.36 -0.04
N GLN A 38 8.47 10.62 1.15
CA GLN A 38 7.87 9.58 1.99
C GLN A 38 6.63 8.95 1.34
N GLN A 39 5.74 9.76 0.74
CA GLN A 39 4.56 9.25 0.02
C GLN A 39 4.98 8.29 -1.10
N ASN A 40 5.96 8.69 -1.91
CA ASN A 40 6.51 7.86 -2.99
C ASN A 40 7.15 6.57 -2.47
N ALA A 41 7.85 6.61 -1.34
CA ALA A 41 8.43 5.42 -0.71
C ALA A 41 7.36 4.44 -0.22
N ARG A 42 6.26 4.95 0.36
CA ARG A 42 5.10 4.12 0.76
C ARG A 42 4.41 3.50 -0.45
N ASP A 43 4.22 4.26 -1.52
CA ASP A 43 3.66 3.74 -2.78
C ASP A 43 4.54 2.65 -3.41
N ALA A 44 5.86 2.82 -3.39
CA ALA A 44 6.80 1.80 -3.85
C ALA A 44 6.69 0.52 -3.02
N ARG A 45 6.55 0.65 -1.70
CA ARG A 45 6.30 -0.49 -0.80
C ARG A 45 4.98 -1.19 -1.12
N ARG A 46 3.88 -0.46 -1.31
CA ARG A 46 2.57 -1.04 -1.68
C ARG A 46 2.63 -1.85 -2.96
N LYS A 47 3.34 -1.34 -3.98
CA LYS A 47 3.54 -2.06 -5.24
C LYS A 47 4.30 -3.36 -5.03
N SER A 48 5.38 -3.33 -4.24
CA SER A 48 6.15 -4.52 -3.86
C SER A 48 5.33 -5.53 -3.05
N ASP A 49 4.51 -5.06 -2.13
CA ASP A 49 3.64 -5.90 -1.31
C ASP A 49 2.54 -6.57 -2.17
N ILE A 50 1.95 -5.83 -3.11
CA ILE A 50 1.04 -6.37 -4.13
C ILE A 50 1.74 -7.44 -4.97
N ASP A 51 2.99 -7.22 -5.38
CA ASP A 51 3.75 -8.23 -6.13
C ASP A 51 4.01 -9.49 -5.31
N ALA A 52 4.29 -9.37 -4.02
CA ALA A 52 4.45 -10.51 -3.12
C ALA A 52 3.13 -11.29 -2.98
N ILE A 53 2.02 -10.59 -2.78
CA ILE A 53 0.68 -11.19 -2.68
C ILE A 53 0.31 -11.89 -3.99
N ALA A 54 0.54 -11.23 -5.14
CA ALA A 54 0.32 -11.80 -6.46
C ALA A 54 1.08 -13.11 -6.68
N LYS A 55 2.36 -13.15 -6.30
CA LYS A 55 3.18 -14.37 -6.37
C LYS A 55 2.63 -15.48 -5.48
N ALA A 56 2.26 -15.15 -4.24
CA ALA A 56 1.68 -16.11 -3.32
C ALA A 56 0.36 -16.70 -3.86
N LEU A 57 -0.51 -15.84 -4.40
CA LEU A 57 -1.77 -16.25 -5.03
C LEU A 57 -1.53 -17.17 -6.23
N GLU A 58 -0.51 -16.92 -7.06
CA GLU A 58 -0.19 -17.77 -8.19
C GLU A 58 0.38 -19.13 -7.77
N ILE A 59 1.29 -19.16 -6.79
CA ILE A 59 1.84 -20.42 -6.24
C ILE A 59 0.73 -21.28 -5.65
N LYS A 60 -0.27 -20.65 -5.04
CA LYS A 60 -1.41 -21.31 -4.38
C LYS A 60 -2.56 -21.63 -5.32
N ARG A 61 -2.46 -21.27 -6.61
CA ARG A 61 -3.49 -21.52 -7.61
C ARG A 61 -3.54 -23.01 -7.92
N GLN A 62 -4.61 -23.67 -7.47
CA GLN A 62 -4.84 -25.08 -7.74
C GLN A 62 -6.06 -25.23 -8.66
N PRO A 63 -5.90 -25.80 -9.87
CA PRO A 63 -7.01 -26.05 -10.78
C PRO A 63 -8.06 -26.95 -10.13
N SER A 64 -7.60 -28.07 -9.56
CA SER A 64 -8.45 -29.21 -9.15
C SER A 64 -9.18 -29.08 -7.81
N ILE A 65 -9.04 -27.97 -7.09
CA ILE A 65 -9.75 -27.76 -5.82
C ILE A 65 -11.04 -26.97 -6.02
N VAL A 66 -11.99 -27.13 -5.12
CA VAL A 66 -13.29 -26.45 -5.19
C VAL A 66 -13.23 -25.01 -4.64
N TYR A 67 -12.16 -24.63 -3.95
CA TYR A 67 -12.03 -23.34 -3.26
C TYR A 67 -10.75 -22.61 -3.66
N TYR A 68 -10.57 -21.36 -3.24
CA TYR A 68 -9.26 -20.70 -3.30
C TYR A 68 -8.49 -21.02 -2.02
N VAL A 69 -7.18 -21.25 -2.15
CA VAL A 69 -6.34 -21.47 -0.97
C VAL A 69 -6.11 -20.12 -0.30
N SER A 70 -6.37 -20.06 1.01
CA SER A 70 -6.11 -18.87 1.81
C SER A 70 -4.61 -18.56 1.88
N LEU A 71 -4.28 -17.27 1.86
CA LEU A 71 -2.92 -16.82 2.11
C LEU A 71 -2.58 -17.04 3.58
N LEU A 72 -1.38 -17.57 3.82
CA LEU A 72 -0.84 -17.78 5.15
C LEU A 72 0.39 -16.91 5.34
N ASN A 73 0.69 -16.58 6.60
CA ASN A 73 1.92 -15.88 6.98
C ASN A 73 3.19 -16.59 6.48
N THR A 74 3.14 -17.92 6.41
CA THR A 74 4.24 -18.77 5.89
C THR A 74 4.46 -18.67 4.40
N ASP A 75 3.52 -18.08 3.65
CA ASP A 75 3.65 -17.91 2.20
C ASP A 75 4.55 -16.70 1.84
N PHE A 76 4.97 -15.94 2.86
CA PHE A 76 5.79 -14.74 2.72
C PHE A 76 7.11 -14.93 3.46
N SER A 77 8.21 -14.50 2.85
CA SER A 77 9.55 -14.58 3.46
C SER A 77 9.69 -13.76 4.74
N SER A 78 8.85 -12.73 4.91
CA SER A 78 8.70 -11.94 6.13
C SER A 78 8.04 -12.70 7.28
N GLY A 79 7.43 -13.86 7.03
CA GLY A 79 6.62 -14.59 8.01
C GLY A 79 5.30 -13.89 8.36
N ALA A 80 4.87 -12.92 7.54
CA ALA A 80 3.62 -12.20 7.72
C ALA A 80 3.07 -11.73 6.37
N ILE A 81 1.74 -11.84 6.19
CA ILE A 81 1.07 -11.20 5.06
C ILE A 81 1.34 -9.69 5.13
N PRO A 82 1.80 -9.05 4.03
CA PRO A 82 2.01 -7.63 4.02
C PRO A 82 0.76 -6.88 4.45
N THR A 83 0.93 -5.87 5.28
CA THR A 83 -0.16 -4.97 5.70
C THR A 83 0.33 -3.53 5.60
N ASP A 84 -0.59 -2.64 5.20
CA ASP A 84 -0.38 -1.21 5.23
C ASP A 84 -1.25 -0.61 6.35
N THR A 85 -0.60 0.05 7.30
CA THR A 85 -1.23 0.71 8.46
C THR A 85 -1.53 2.19 8.18
N THR A 86 -1.00 2.74 7.09
CA THR A 86 -1.09 4.16 6.71
C THR A 86 -2.15 4.43 5.66
N THR A 87 -2.40 3.48 4.76
CA THR A 87 -3.56 3.47 3.88
C THR A 87 -4.05 2.05 3.67
N ALA A 88 -5.34 1.96 3.36
CA ALA A 88 -6.05 0.96 2.60
C ALA A 88 -5.39 -0.41 2.50
N GLN A 89 -5.96 -1.32 3.29
CA GLN A 89 -5.81 -2.76 3.22
C GLN A 89 -5.55 -3.27 1.78
N TYR A 90 -4.66 -4.23 1.59
CA TYR A 90 -4.53 -4.93 0.31
C TYR A 90 -5.82 -5.72 0.03
N CYS A 91 -6.48 -5.45 -1.08
CA CYS A 91 -7.81 -5.96 -1.38
C CYS A 91 -7.77 -6.94 -2.52
N ILE A 92 -8.24 -8.16 -2.29
CA ILE A 92 -8.23 -9.25 -3.24
C ILE A 92 -9.67 -9.56 -3.66
N LYS A 93 -9.85 -9.75 -4.96
CA LYS A 93 -11.05 -10.29 -5.57
C LYS A 93 -10.68 -11.47 -6.45
N VAL A 94 -11.65 -12.34 -6.61
CA VAL A 94 -11.52 -13.59 -7.31
C VAL A 94 -12.65 -13.72 -8.30
N TYR A 95 -12.33 -14.25 -9.48
CA TYR A 95 -13.26 -14.41 -10.59
C TYR A 95 -13.32 -15.87 -11.02
N THR A 96 -14.52 -16.29 -11.36
CA THR A 96 -14.84 -17.59 -11.95
C THR A 96 -15.65 -17.39 -13.22
N ALA A 97 -15.75 -18.43 -14.07
CA ALA A 97 -16.51 -18.38 -15.32
C ALA A 97 -17.99 -17.99 -15.14
N GLU A 98 -18.56 -18.24 -13.96
CA GLU A 98 -19.95 -17.95 -13.58
C GLU A 98 -20.17 -16.54 -12.98
N ASN A 99 -19.12 -15.90 -12.45
CA ASN A 99 -19.20 -14.56 -11.82
C ASN A 99 -18.88 -13.39 -12.79
N GLY A 100 -18.88 -13.66 -14.10
CA GLY A 100 -18.62 -12.65 -15.12
C GLY A 100 -17.12 -12.44 -15.41
N ALA A 101 -16.85 -11.92 -16.62
CA ALA A 101 -15.53 -11.85 -17.23
C ALA A 101 -14.46 -11.13 -16.38
N ARG A 102 -13.19 -11.46 -16.64
CA ARG A 102 -11.95 -10.89 -16.05
C ARG A 102 -11.79 -9.36 -16.21
N THR A 103 -12.80 -8.66 -16.70
CA THR A 103 -12.82 -7.25 -17.08
C THR A 103 -13.53 -6.38 -16.06
N GLU A 104 -13.32 -6.61 -14.76
CA GLU A 104 -13.63 -5.54 -13.83
C GLU A 104 -12.59 -4.45 -13.98
N THR A 105 -13.08 -3.27 -14.36
CA THR A 105 -12.36 -2.02 -14.18
C THR A 105 -11.78 -1.95 -12.77
N ASN A 106 -10.66 -1.25 -12.60
CA ASN A 106 -10.11 -1.03 -11.26
C ASN A 106 -11.21 -0.44 -10.36
N PRO A 107 -11.28 -0.85 -9.08
CA PRO A 107 -12.37 -0.44 -8.21
C PRO A 107 -12.43 1.08 -8.14
N THR A 108 -13.57 1.63 -8.57
CA THR A 108 -13.80 3.08 -8.62
C THR A 108 -14.27 3.65 -7.28
N VAL A 109 -14.73 2.77 -6.38
CA VAL A 109 -15.22 3.11 -5.05
C VAL A 109 -14.51 2.24 -4.01
N TRP A 110 -13.83 2.89 -3.08
CA TRP A 110 -13.14 2.28 -1.93
C TRP A 110 -13.88 2.60 -0.63
N ASN A 111 -15.20 2.43 -0.65
CA ASN A 111 -16.09 2.78 0.46
C ASN A 111 -17.06 1.64 0.79
N ALA A 112 -17.24 1.46 2.10
CA ALA A 112 -18.29 0.72 2.81
C ALA A 112 -18.12 -0.80 2.98
N ASP A 113 -17.63 -1.19 4.16
CA ASP A 113 -18.42 -2.05 5.03
C ASP A 113 -19.82 -1.42 5.14
N GLY A 114 -20.91 -2.19 5.04
CA GLY A 114 -22.30 -1.68 4.94
C GLY A 114 -22.84 -0.85 6.13
N ASN A 115 -21.95 -0.19 6.88
CA ASN A 115 -22.08 0.33 8.23
C ASN A 115 -22.01 1.87 8.25
N GLY A 116 -21.85 2.54 7.10
CA GLY A 116 -22.01 3.99 6.96
C GLY A 116 -20.89 4.87 7.51
N ALA A 117 -19.74 4.32 7.92
CA ALA A 117 -18.60 5.10 8.41
C ALA A 117 -17.25 4.52 7.96
N ALA A 118 -17.05 4.30 6.65
CA ALA A 118 -15.75 3.93 6.12
C ALA A 118 -14.92 5.19 5.83
N VAL A 119 -13.73 5.30 6.46
CA VAL A 119 -12.69 6.21 6.00
C VAL A 119 -12.17 5.69 4.66
N VAL A 120 -12.15 6.52 3.61
CA VAL A 120 -11.66 6.15 2.27
C VAL A 120 -10.32 5.44 2.41
N GLY A 121 -10.24 4.22 1.89
CA GLY A 121 -9.03 3.42 2.02
C GLY A 121 -8.77 2.95 3.45
N THR A 122 -9.77 2.44 4.17
CA THR A 122 -9.56 1.58 5.35
C THR A 122 -10.28 0.24 5.21
N VAL A 123 -11.15 0.13 4.21
CA VAL A 123 -11.99 -1.02 3.92
C VAL A 123 -11.89 -1.34 2.43
N CYS A 124 -11.92 -2.62 2.10
CA CYS A 124 -11.99 -3.07 0.72
C CYS A 124 -13.34 -2.74 0.07
N PRO A 125 -13.39 -2.53 -1.26
CA PRO A 125 -14.66 -2.47 -1.97
C PRO A 125 -15.53 -3.70 -1.68
N SER A 126 -16.86 -3.58 -1.76
CA SER A 126 -17.83 -4.60 -1.30
C SER A 126 -17.64 -6.01 -1.89
N SER A 127 -17.13 -6.10 -3.12
CA SER A 127 -16.84 -7.36 -3.81
C SER A 127 -15.40 -7.87 -3.63
N TYR A 128 -14.58 -7.13 -2.88
CA TYR A 128 -13.21 -7.48 -2.53
C TYR A 128 -13.14 -7.88 -1.05
N ARG A 129 -12.06 -8.55 -0.68
CA ARG A 129 -11.74 -8.94 0.70
C ARG A 129 -10.32 -8.54 1.04
N LYS A 130 -10.05 -8.24 2.30
CA LYS A 130 -8.70 -7.92 2.77
C LYS A 130 -7.78 -9.14 2.63
N ALA A 131 -6.53 -8.93 2.27
CA ALA A 131 -5.46 -9.90 2.43
C ALA A 131 -5.12 -10.04 3.93
N THR A 132 -5.67 -11.07 4.57
CA THR A 132 -5.47 -11.40 5.99
C THR A 132 -5.43 -12.92 6.15
N THR A 133 -4.88 -13.39 7.27
CA THR A 133 -4.84 -14.81 7.66
C THR A 133 -6.21 -15.35 8.02
N ASP A 134 -7.22 -14.49 8.13
CA ASP A 134 -8.58 -14.94 8.41
C ASP A 134 -9.08 -15.78 7.24
N ASN A 135 -9.60 -16.97 7.53
CA ASN A 135 -10.22 -17.93 6.60
C ASN A 135 -11.39 -17.36 5.76
N GLY A 136 -11.60 -16.04 5.77
CA GLY A 136 -12.61 -15.31 5.00
C GLY A 136 -12.21 -15.04 3.54
N PHE A 137 -11.01 -15.43 3.11
CA PHE A 137 -10.72 -15.53 1.68
C PHE A 137 -11.35 -16.83 1.10
N LEU A 138 -12.65 -16.71 0.84
CA LEU A 138 -13.45 -17.53 -0.08
C LEU A 138 -13.52 -19.05 0.22
N THR A 139 -14.29 -19.39 1.26
CA THR A 139 -14.97 -20.70 1.31
C THR A 139 -16.21 -20.73 0.41
N THR A 140 -16.17 -20.09 -0.77
CA THR A 140 -17.23 -20.23 -1.76
C THR A 140 -16.91 -21.44 -2.63
N TYR A 141 -17.83 -22.41 -2.60
CA TYR A 141 -17.74 -23.64 -3.36
C TYR A 141 -17.77 -23.32 -4.86
N PHE A 142 -16.79 -23.78 -5.62
CA PHE A 142 -16.70 -23.60 -7.07
C PHE A 142 -16.48 -24.93 -7.78
N PRO A 143 -17.04 -25.13 -8.99
CA PRO A 143 -16.81 -26.33 -9.77
C PRO A 143 -15.33 -26.48 -10.14
N VAL A 144 -14.82 -27.71 -10.07
CA VAL A 144 -13.40 -28.08 -10.26
C VAL A 144 -12.85 -27.71 -11.64
N ASP A 145 -13.72 -27.47 -12.62
CA ASP A 145 -13.36 -27.26 -14.02
C ASP A 145 -13.56 -25.81 -14.51
N THR A 146 -13.79 -24.86 -13.60
CA THR A 146 -13.96 -23.45 -13.97
C THR A 146 -12.63 -22.71 -14.03
N GLU A 147 -12.45 -21.86 -15.04
CA GLU A 147 -11.30 -20.96 -15.07
C GLU A 147 -11.34 -20.01 -13.86
N LYS A 148 -10.26 -20.08 -13.08
CA LYS A 148 -10.04 -19.27 -11.89
C LYS A 148 -9.06 -18.15 -12.18
N SER A 149 -9.44 -16.92 -11.87
CA SER A 149 -8.54 -15.77 -11.89
C SER A 149 -8.70 -14.93 -10.63
N TRP A 150 -7.73 -14.06 -10.36
CA TRP A 150 -7.74 -13.18 -9.19
C TRP A 150 -7.24 -11.79 -9.56
N LYS A 151 -7.59 -10.80 -8.74
CA LYS A 151 -7.11 -9.42 -8.81
C LYS A 151 -6.82 -8.94 -7.40
N VAL A 152 -5.65 -8.36 -7.19
CA VAL A 152 -5.28 -7.68 -5.94
C VAL A 152 -5.04 -6.20 -6.22
N CYS A 153 -5.54 -5.33 -5.35
CA CYS A 153 -5.49 -3.87 -5.50
C CYS A 153 -5.16 -3.17 -4.17
N ALA A 154 -4.52 -2.00 -4.25
CA ALA A 154 -4.37 -1.05 -3.16
C ALA A 154 -4.51 0.39 -3.65
N ILE A 155 -4.90 1.30 -2.76
CA ILE A 155 -4.85 2.74 -3.02
C ILE A 155 -3.40 3.21 -2.87
N LEU A 156 -2.96 4.04 -3.81
CA LEU A 156 -1.72 4.80 -3.69
C LEU A 156 -2.01 6.19 -3.09
N GLU A 157 -1.04 6.72 -2.35
CA GLU A 157 -1.15 8.02 -1.69
C GLU A 157 -1.00 9.18 -2.67
N ASN A 158 -0.22 9.02 -3.73
CA ASN A 158 -0.14 10.06 -4.73
C ASN A 158 -1.50 10.28 -5.41
N THR A 159 -1.92 11.52 -5.64
CA THR A 159 -3.29 11.85 -6.09
C THR A 159 -3.37 12.14 -7.59
N ASN A 160 -2.44 11.62 -8.39
CA ASN A 160 -2.35 11.95 -9.83
C ASN A 160 -3.49 11.35 -10.69
N ALA A 161 -4.32 10.47 -10.12
CA ALA A 161 -5.55 9.96 -10.73
C ALA A 161 -6.58 9.65 -9.63
N SER A 162 -7.88 9.70 -9.92
CA SER A 162 -8.94 9.39 -8.94
C SER A 162 -9.86 8.27 -9.45
N PRO A 163 -10.00 7.14 -8.72
CA PRO A 163 -9.16 6.74 -7.58
C PRO A 163 -7.78 6.24 -8.04
N ASN A 164 -6.72 6.61 -7.31
CA ASN A 164 -5.37 6.13 -7.62
C ASN A 164 -5.17 4.71 -7.09
N VAL A 165 -5.65 3.75 -7.86
CA VAL A 165 -5.57 2.34 -7.49
C VAL A 165 -4.52 1.65 -8.33
N TYR A 166 -3.59 0.98 -7.66
CA TYR A 166 -2.68 0.03 -8.30
C TYR A 166 -3.25 -1.38 -8.14
N CYS A 167 -3.39 -2.10 -9.25
CA CYS A 167 -3.91 -3.47 -9.27
C CYS A 167 -2.99 -4.41 -10.06
N LYS A 168 -2.94 -5.66 -9.64
CA LYS A 168 -2.43 -6.79 -10.43
C LYS A 168 -3.45 -7.89 -10.56
N ASN A 169 -3.40 -8.60 -11.67
CA ASN A 169 -4.30 -9.70 -12.00
C ASN A 169 -3.49 -10.99 -12.13
N SER A 170 -4.17 -12.14 -12.01
CA SER A 170 -3.58 -13.45 -12.31
C SER A 170 -3.02 -13.51 -13.72
N ALA A 171 -1.90 -14.22 -13.88
CA ALA A 171 -1.38 -14.53 -15.20
C ALA A 171 -2.45 -15.30 -16.01
N GLN A 172 -2.63 -14.91 -17.28
CA GLN A 172 -3.57 -15.57 -18.17
C GLN A 172 -3.11 -16.98 -18.48
#